data_AF-A0A822D676-F1
#
_entry.id   AF-A0A822D676-F1
#
_cell.length_a   1.000
_cell.length_b   1.000
_cell.length_c   1.000
_cell.angle_alpha   90.00
_cell.angle_beta   90.00
_cell.angle_gamma   90.00
#
_symmetry.space_group_name_H-M   'P 1'
#
loop_
_entity.id
_entity.type
_entity.pdbx_description
1 polymer ?
#
loop_
_entity_poly.entity_id
_entity_poly.type
_entity_poly.pdbx_seq_one_letter_code
_entity_poly.pdbx_strand_id
1 'polypeptide(L)' 'MSPNDTKENVEMKRIKINDELTMKVSDDMEDILTCVCCQDIMTNPICLEPCLHAFCNDCYLSWEAIQRTW' A
#
# COMPACT_ATOMS: atom_id res chain seq x y z
N MET A 1 -46.53 -25.51 -17.92
CA MET A 1 -46.04 -24.33 -17.17
C MET A 1 -44.53 -24.41 -17.13
N SER A 2 -43.80 -23.40 -17.60
CA SER A 2 -42.33 -23.36 -17.53
C SER A 2 -41.90 -22.12 -16.73
N PRO A 3 -41.12 -22.27 -15.65
CA PRO A 3 -40.46 -21.14 -15.00
C PRO A 3 -39.07 -20.94 -15.64
N ASN A 4 -38.90 -19.79 -16.30
CA ASN A 4 -37.59 -19.27 -16.69
C ASN A 4 -37.04 -18.46 -15.51
N ASP A 5 -36.12 -19.04 -14.74
CA ASP A 5 -35.34 -18.30 -13.75
C ASP A 5 -34.01 -17.85 -14.37
N THR A 6 -34.05 -16.59 -14.80
CA THR A 6 -33.00 -15.57 -14.90
C THR A 6 -31.54 -16.04 -14.76
N LYS A 7 -30.84 -16.21 -15.89
CA LYS A 7 -29.38 -16.17 -15.92
C LYS A 7 -28.92 -14.72 -15.92
N GLU A 8 -28.65 -14.18 -14.75
CA GLU A 8 -28.03 -12.86 -14.60
C GLU A 8 -26.58 -12.93 -15.07
N ASN A 9 -26.35 -12.55 -16.33
CA ASN A 9 -25.03 -12.44 -16.94
C ASN A 9 -24.36 -11.16 -16.41
N VAL A 10 -23.61 -11.29 -15.31
CA VAL A 10 -22.74 -10.22 -14.81
C VAL A 10 -21.54 -10.11 -15.75
N GLU A 11 -21.73 -9.36 -16.82
CA GLU A 11 -20.69 -9.00 -17.77
C GLU A 11 -19.65 -8.12 -17.05
N MET A 12 -18.55 -8.73 -16.59
CA MET A 12 -17.38 -8.00 -16.09
C MET A 12 -16.76 -7.21 -17.24
N LYS A 13 -17.24 -5.98 -17.41
CA LYS A 13 -16.75 -5.04 -18.40
C LYS A 13 -15.31 -4.70 -18.07
N ARG A 14 -14.37 -5.13 -18.91
CA ARG A 14 -12.95 -4.74 -18.81
C ARG A 14 -12.88 -3.22 -18.86
N ILE A 15 -12.53 -2.60 -17.73
CA ILE A 15 -12.27 -1.17 -17.65
C ILE A 15 -11.02 -0.91 -18.48
N LYS A 16 -11.13 -0.05 -19.51
CA LYS A 16 -9.97 0.43 -20.26
C LYS A 16 -9.25 1.43 -19.38
N ILE A 17 -8.14 1.01 -18.78
CA ILE A 17 -7.32 1.87 -17.94
C ILE A 17 -6.47 2.77 -18.85
N ASN A 18 -6.39 4.06 -18.53
CA ASN A 18 -5.56 5.01 -19.26
C ASN A 18 -4.13 4.93 -18.72
N ASP A 19 -3.14 4.67 -19.60
CA ASP A 19 -1.74 4.45 -19.20
C ASP A 19 -1.15 5.64 -18.42
N GLU A 20 -1.53 6.87 -18.77
CA GLU A 20 -1.10 8.08 -18.07
C GLU A 20 -1.67 8.17 -16.64
N LEU A 21 -2.86 7.62 -16.42
CA LEU A 21 -3.49 7.58 -15.09
C LEU A 21 -2.80 6.53 -14.20
N THR A 22 -2.38 5.40 -14.76
CA THR A 22 -1.61 4.38 -14.03
C THR A 22 -0.22 4.84 -13.62
N MET A 23 0.48 5.61 -14.46
CA MET A 23 1.80 6.15 -14.09
C MET A 23 1.70 7.17 -12.95
N LYS A 24 0.72 8.07 -12.98
CA LYS A 24 0.52 9.03 -11.88
C LYS A 24 0.23 8.31 -10.55
N VAL A 25 -0.60 7.27 -10.61
CA VAL A 25 -0.92 6.46 -9.44
C VAL A 25 0.31 5.69 -8.91
N SER A 26 1.24 5.24 -9.77
CA SER A 26 2.45 4.57 -9.29
C SER A 26 3.40 5.51 -8.56
N ASP A 27 3.61 6.71 -9.09
CA ASP A 27 4.49 7.71 -8.47
C ASP A 27 3.95 8.14 -7.10
N ASP A 28 2.63 8.40 -7.01
CA ASP A 28 1.96 8.76 -5.76
C ASP A 28 2.05 7.63 -4.69
N MET A 29 2.08 6.36 -5.13
CA MET A 29 2.23 5.22 -4.23
C MET A 29 3.67 5.06 -3.71
N GLU A 30 4.67 5.37 -4.52
CA GLU A 30 6.07 5.28 -4.11
C GLU A 30 6.38 6.27 -2.98
N ASP A 31 5.87 7.50 -3.07
CA ASP A 31 6.06 8.53 -2.05
C ASP A 31 5.49 8.12 -0.69
N ILE A 32 4.29 7.55 -0.65
CA ILE A 32 3.63 7.14 0.61
C ILE A 32 4.20 5.84 1.19
N LEU A 33 4.80 4.98 0.35
CA LEU A 33 5.38 3.71 0.77
C LEU A 33 6.88 3.80 1.05
N THR A 34 7.48 4.98 0.90
CA THR A 34 8.91 5.19 1.15
C THR A 34 9.19 5.38 2.64
N CYS A 35 10.12 4.58 3.16
CA CYS A 35 10.62 4.73 4.53
C CYS A 35 11.50 5.97 4.63
N VAL A 36 11.14 6.93 5.49
CA VAL A 36 11.94 8.16 5.67
C VAL A 36 13.35 7.91 6.24
N CYS A 37 13.60 6.75 6.87
CA CYS A 37 14.92 6.42 7.42
C CYS A 37 15.91 5.98 6.34
N CYS A 38 15.48 5.11 5.41
CA CYS A 38 16.35 4.56 4.37
C CYS A 38 16.10 5.13 2.97
N GLN A 39 15.05 5.96 2.79
CA GLN A 39 14.64 6.55 1.52
C GLN A 39 14.40 5.50 0.41
N ASP A 40 13.84 4.36 0.81
CA ASP A 40 13.49 3.24 -0.07
C ASP A 40 12.10 2.70 0.31
N ILE A 41 11.49 1.94 -0.59
CA ILE A 41 10.18 1.32 -0.36
C ILE A 41 10.25 0.43 0.89
N MET A 42 9.29 0.64 1.80
CA MET A 42 9.25 -0.03 3.09
C MET A 42 9.21 -1.56 2.93
N THR A 43 10.23 -2.22 3.48
CA THR A 43 10.25 -3.68 3.63
C THR A 43 9.87 -4.06 5.06
N ASN A 44 8.88 -4.94 5.21
CA ASN A 44 8.32 -5.34 6.50
C ASN A 44 7.93 -4.13 7.38
N PRO A 45 6.95 -3.31 6.93
CA PRO A 45 6.60 -2.09 7.63
C PRO A 45 5.97 -2.37 8.99
N ILE A 46 6.30 -1.53 9.97
CA ILE A 46 5.61 -1.45 11.25
C ILE A 46 4.98 -0.07 11.39
N CYS A 47 3.88 0.03 12.14
CA CYS A 47 3.24 1.30 12.49
C CYS A 47 3.36 1.56 14.00
N LEU A 48 3.79 2.75 14.36
CA LEU A 48 3.92 3.15 15.76
C LEU A 48 2.59 3.64 16.31
N GLU A 49 2.09 3.01 17.36
CA GLU A 49 0.94 3.52 18.10
C GLU A 49 1.38 4.55 19.15
N PRO A 50 0.64 5.66 19.38
CA PRO A 50 -0.62 6.04 18.74
C PRO A 50 -0.46 6.98 17.53
N CYS A 51 0.77 7.33 17.14
CA CYS A 51 1.04 8.38 16.16
C CYS A 51 0.95 7.92 14.69
N LEU A 52 0.81 6.61 14.47
CA LEU A 52 0.62 5.93 13.18
C LEU A 52 1.72 6.20 12.14
N HIS A 53 2.92 6.57 12.57
CA HIS A 53 4.06 6.67 11.65
C HIS A 53 4.55 5.27 11.26
N ALA A 54 4.88 5.09 9.98
CA ALA A 54 5.32 3.81 9.41
C ALA A 54 6.78 3.84 8.96
N PHE A 55 7.51 2.76 9.24
CA PHE A 55 8.92 2.57 8.88
C PHE A 55 9.22 1.10 8.57
N CYS A 56 10.34 0.80 7.93
CA CYS A 56 10.88 -0.56 7.92
C CYS A 56 11.14 -1.02 9.37
N ASN A 57 10.78 -2.26 9.70
CA ASN A 57 11.07 -2.86 11.01
C ASN A 57 12.54 -2.67 11.42
N ASP A 58 13.47 -2.94 10.50
CA ASP A 58 14.91 -2.90 10.79
C ASP A 58 15.41 -1.46 11.00
N CYS A 59 14.82 -0.50 10.30
CA CYS A 59 15.11 0.92 10.49
C CYS A 59 14.66 1.40 11.88
N TYR A 60 13.45 0.98 12.29
CA TYR A 60 12.94 1.31 13.62
C TYR A 60 13.80 0.71 14.74
N LEU A 61 14.14 -0.59 14.65
CA LEU A 61 14.97 -1.25 15.66
C LEU A 61 16.37 -0.61 15.78
N SER A 62 16.95 -0.21 14.64
CA SER A 62 18.23 0.51 14.61
C SER A 62 18.13 1.87 15.31
N TRP A 63 17.04 2.61 15.08
CA TRP A 63 16.80 3.89 15.73
C TRP A 63 16.53 3.75 17.24
N GLU A 64 15.72 2.76 17.64
CA GLU A 64 15.40 2.49 19.05
C GLU A 64 16.66 2.11 19.85
N ALA A 65 17.57 1.34 19.26
CA ALA A 65 18.84 0.98 19.89
C ALA A 65 19.69 2.22 20.27
N ILE A 66 19.64 3.27 19.44
CA ILE A 66 20.29 4.55 19.73
C ILE A 66 19.59 5.26 20.89
N GLN A 67 18.26 5.25 20.97
CA GLN A 67 17.52 5.97 22.02
C GLN A 67 17.73 5.39 23.42
N ARG A 68 17.97 4.08 23.54
CA ARG A 68 18.14 3.40 24.84
C ARG A 68 19.56 3.45 25.42
N THR A 69 20.49 4.08 24.71
CA THR A 69 21.91 4.16 25.10
C THR A 69 22.32 5.52 25.70
N TRP A 70 21.35 6.38 26.05
CA TRP A 70 21.56 7.69 26.69
C TRP A 70 20.79 7.82 28.00
#